data_AF-A0A972S2K7-F1
#
_entry.id   AF-A0A972S2K7-F1
#
_cell.length_a   1.000
_cell.length_b   1.000
_cell.length_c   1.000
_cell.angle_alpha   90.00
_cell.angle_beta   90.00
_cell.angle_gamma   90.00
#
_symmetry.space_group_name_H-M   'P 1'
#
loop_
_entity.id
_entity.type
_entity.pdbx_description
1 polymer ?
#
loop_
_entity_poly.entity_id
_entity_poly.type
_entity_poly.pdbx_seq_one_letter_code
_entity_poly.pdbx_strand_id
1 'polypeptide(L)'
;FLGIAFFISTVVKSHDIGLAISFGVWIVLLGFIDVALIGLMMQNRVADEVVLTVAMLNPIEVFRVGAISLFDPELTIFGAVAYYLLDTLGSTLLILYSIIYPILVGVSFAIFGFIIFKKRDIL
;
A
#
# COMPACT_ATOMS: atom_id res chain seq x y z
N PHE A 1 -3.77 7.17 -2.06
CA PHE A 1 -2.96 8.11 -2.85
C PHE A 1 -3.25 9.58 -2.58
N LEU A 2 -4.50 10.04 -2.61
CA LEU A 2 -4.83 11.47 -2.48
C LEU A 2 -4.19 12.13 -1.25
N GLY A 3 -4.34 11.54 -0.06
CA GLY A 3 -3.76 12.10 1.17
C GLY A 3 -2.24 12.20 1.14
N ILE A 4 -1.55 11.22 0.56
CA ILE A 4 -0.10 11.23 0.38
C ILE A 4 0.31 12.35 -0.60
N ALA A 5 -0.39 12.47 -1.73
CA ALA A 5 -0.12 13.51 -2.72
C ALA A 5 -0.34 14.92 -2.14
N PHE A 6 -1.41 15.11 -1.36
CA PHE A 6 -1.66 16.34 -0.64
C PHE A 6 -0.57 16.64 0.40
N PHE A 7 -0.15 15.64 1.18
CA PHE A 7 0.97 15.81 2.10
C PHE A 7 2.24 16.27 1.38
N ILE A 8 2.61 15.60 0.27
CA ILE A 8 3.77 15.97 -0.54
C ILE A 8 3.65 17.41 -1.03
N SER A 9 2.49 17.81 -1.57
CA SER A 9 2.29 19.16 -2.12
C SER A 9 2.48 20.26 -1.07
N THR A 10 2.15 20.00 0.20
CA THR A 10 2.34 20.97 1.29
C THR A 10 3.80 21.13 1.72
N VAL A 11 4.66 20.14 1.45
CA VAL A 11 6.07 20.14 1.88
C VAL A 11 6.97 20.72 0.80
N VAL A 12 6.72 20.38 -0.46
CA VAL A 12 7.55 20.76 -1.62
C VAL A 12 7.35 22.22 -2.03
N LYS A 13 8.40 22.84 -2.56
CA LYS A 13 8.39 24.26 -2.98
C LYS A 13 8.21 24.45 -4.49
N SER A 14 8.50 23.43 -5.29
CA SER A 14 8.37 23.48 -6.74
C SER A 14 7.57 22.29 -7.27
N HIS A 15 6.91 22.52 -8.40
CA HIS A 15 6.11 21.51 -9.07
C HIS A 15 6.95 20.29 -9.48
N ASP A 16 8.13 20.52 -10.07
CA ASP A 16 9.01 19.46 -10.55
C ASP A 16 9.46 18.51 -9.42
N ILE A 17 9.78 19.07 -8.24
CA ILE A 17 10.16 18.27 -7.06
C ILE A 17 8.94 17.49 -6.55
N GLY A 18 7.76 18.10 -6.52
CA GLY A 18 6.52 17.43 -6.12
C GLY A 18 6.17 16.23 -7.00
N LEU A 19 6.34 16.38 -8.32
CA LEU A 19 6.14 15.30 -9.28
C LEU A 19 7.17 14.19 -9.09
N ALA A 20 8.46 14.53 -8.98
CA ALA A 20 9.54 13.56 -8.78
C ALA A 20 9.33 12.73 -7.50
N ILE A 21 8.96 13.37 -6.38
CA ILE A 21 8.70 12.68 -5.12
C ILE A 21 7.46 11.80 -5.22
N SER A 22 6.37 12.30 -5.81
CA SER A 22 5.13 11.52 -5.97
C SER A 22 5.36 10.28 -6.82
N PHE A 23 6.13 10.43 -7.91
CA PHE A 23 6.53 9.33 -8.77
C PHE A 23 7.45 8.34 -8.03
N GLY A 24 8.41 8.83 -7.24
CA GLY A 24 9.27 7.98 -6.42
C GLY A 24 8.48 7.16 -5.39
N VAL A 25 7.53 7.79 -4.69
CA VAL A 25 6.64 7.09 -3.74
C VAL A 25 5.81 6.04 -4.46
N TRP A 26 5.30 6.34 -5.65
CA TRP A 26 4.59 5.38 -6.48
C TRP A 26 5.48 4.19 -6.89
N ILE A 27 6.71 4.43 -7.35
CA ILE A 27 7.67 3.36 -7.69
C ILE A 27 7.92 2.46 -6.49
N VAL A 28 8.19 3.04 -5.31
CA VAL A 28 8.49 2.24 -4.11
C VAL A 28 7.29 1.39 -3.72
N LEU A 29 6.11 2.00 -3.64
CA LEU A 29 4.90 1.31 -3.18
C LEU A 29 4.31 0.36 -4.21
N LEU A 30 4.56 0.51 -5.51
CA LEU A 30 3.94 -0.33 -6.53
C LEU A 30 4.97 -1.17 -7.29
N GLY A 31 5.98 -0.55 -7.87
CA GLY A 31 6.95 -1.26 -8.70
C GLY A 31 7.98 -2.07 -7.90
N PHE A 32 8.60 -1.44 -6.89
CA PHE A 32 9.78 -1.98 -6.24
C PHE A 32 9.44 -3.11 -5.26
N ILE A 33 8.41 -2.92 -4.43
CA ILE A 33 7.97 -3.93 -3.46
C ILE A 33 7.56 -5.22 -4.18
N ASP A 34 6.79 -5.13 -5.27
CA ASP A 34 6.32 -6.31 -6.01
C ASP A 34 7.47 -7.15 -6.56
N VAL A 35 8.43 -6.49 -7.25
CA VAL A 35 9.60 -7.17 -7.81
C VAL A 35 10.47 -7.77 -6.70
N ALA A 36 10.66 -7.04 -5.60
CA ALA A 36 11.44 -7.52 -4.47
C ALA A 36 10.81 -8.77 -3.83
N LEU A 37 9.49 -8.75 -3.59
CA LEU A 37 8.77 -9.87 -2.98
C LEU A 37 8.77 -11.12 -3.88
N ILE A 38 8.51 -10.96 -5.19
CA ILE A 38 8.61 -12.07 -6.16
C ILE A 38 10.03 -12.64 -6.15
N GLY A 39 11.05 -11.78 -6.14
CA GLY A 39 12.45 -12.22 -6.08
C GLY A 39 12.77 -13.01 -4.82
N LEU A 40 12.21 -12.64 -3.67
CA LEU A 40 12.36 -13.38 -2.40
C LEU A 40 11.67 -14.74 -2.45
N MET A 41 10.46 -14.81 -2.99
CA MET A 41 9.73 -16.06 -3.18
C MET A 41 10.47 -17.02 -4.12
N MET A 42 10.99 -16.53 -5.25
CA MET A 42 11.74 -17.34 -6.21
C MET A 42 13.01 -17.96 -5.62
N GLN A 43 13.63 -17.29 -4.64
CA GLN A 43 14.83 -17.80 -4.00
C GLN A 43 14.53 -18.92 -2.98
N ASN A 44 13.28 -19.08 -2.53
CA ASN A 44 12.87 -20.02 -1.47
C ASN A 44 13.74 -19.94 -0.19
N ARG A 45 14.30 -18.76 0.10
CA ARG A 45 15.18 -18.52 1.26
C ARG A 45 14.47 -17.88 2.45
N VAL A 46 13.29 -17.32 2.19
CA VAL A 46 12.46 -16.61 3.17
C VAL A 46 11.13 -17.35 3.23
N ALA A 47 10.57 -17.52 4.43
CA ALA A 47 9.28 -18.14 4.60
C ALA A 47 8.18 -17.29 3.92
N ASP A 48 7.25 -17.96 3.25
CA ASP A 48 6.12 -17.32 2.55
C ASP A 48 5.32 -16.39 3.47
N GLU A 49 5.24 -16.74 4.75
CA GLU A 49 4.61 -15.96 5.82
C GLU A 49 5.20 -14.56 5.96
N VAL A 50 6.54 -14.46 5.89
CA VAL A 50 7.27 -13.19 6.03
C VAL A 50 7.06 -12.34 4.80
N VAL A 51 7.12 -12.95 3.61
CA VAL A 51 6.85 -12.26 2.33
C VAL A 51 5.43 -11.70 2.34
N LEU A 52 4.45 -12.50 2.74
CA LEU A 52 3.06 -12.08 2.79
C LEU A 52 2.85 -10.97 3.83
N THR A 53 3.47 -11.08 5.00
CA THR A 53 3.38 -10.04 6.04
C THR A 53 3.89 -8.70 5.48
N VAL A 54 5.03 -8.70 4.80
CA VAL A 54 5.56 -7.49 4.15
C VAL A 54 4.64 -6.98 3.05
N ALA A 55 4.07 -7.86 2.23
CA ALA A 55 3.08 -7.50 1.22
C ALA A 55 1.86 -6.80 1.84
N MET A 56 1.35 -7.35 2.94
CA MET A 56 0.16 -6.85 3.64
C MET A 56 0.41 -5.58 4.46
N LEU A 57 1.67 -5.13 4.60
CA LEU A 57 2.01 -3.81 5.14
C LEU A 57 1.92 -2.70 4.08
N ASN A 58 1.78 -3.03 2.80
CA ASN A 58 1.67 -2.04 1.75
C ASN A 58 0.19 -1.73 1.47
N PRO A 59 -0.29 -0.50 1.73
CA PRO A 59 -1.72 -0.16 1.56
C PRO A 59 -2.19 -0.27 0.10
N ILE A 60 -1.30 -0.14 -0.89
CA ILE A 60 -1.68 -0.38 -2.30
C ILE A 60 -1.94 -1.86 -2.53
N GLU A 61 -1.04 -2.70 -2.02
CA GLU A 61 -1.10 -4.14 -2.23
C GLU A 61 -2.33 -4.74 -1.57
N VAL A 62 -2.60 -4.36 -0.32
CA VAL A 62 -3.77 -4.82 0.41
C VAL A 62 -5.05 -4.44 -0.34
N PHE A 63 -5.14 -3.20 -0.85
CA PHE A 63 -6.29 -2.78 -1.65
C PHE A 63 -6.43 -3.62 -2.92
N ARG A 64 -5.32 -3.88 -3.63
CA ARG A 64 -5.30 -4.68 -4.86
C ARG A 64 -5.78 -6.10 -4.62
N VAL A 65 -5.23 -6.78 -3.61
CA VAL A 65 -5.61 -8.15 -3.24
C VAL A 65 -7.06 -8.21 -2.80
N GLY A 66 -7.51 -7.25 -1.98
CA GLY A 66 -8.91 -7.13 -1.58
C GLY A 66 -9.86 -6.96 -2.77
N ALA A 67 -9.52 -6.08 -3.71
CA ALA A 67 -10.31 -5.87 -4.92
C ALA A 67 -10.40 -7.13 -5.79
N ILE A 68 -9.29 -7.87 -5.95
CA ILE A 68 -9.29 -9.15 -6.69
C ILE A 68 -10.17 -10.18 -5.97
N SER A 69 -10.11 -10.24 -4.63
CA SER A 69 -10.90 -11.18 -3.83
C SER A 69 -12.41 -11.02 -3.98
N LEU A 70 -12.89 -9.83 -4.38
CA LEU A 70 -14.30 -9.59 -4.68
C LEU A 70 -14.77 -10.28 -5.96
N PHE A 71 -13.86 -10.54 -6.90
CA PHE A 71 -14.15 -11.20 -8.17
C PHE A 71 -13.73 -12.68 -8.17
N ASP A 72 -12.64 -13.00 -7.46
CA ASP A 72 -12.11 -14.35 -7.27
C ASP A 72 -11.83 -14.57 -5.77
N PRO A 73 -12.83 -15.05 -4.99
CA PRO A 73 -12.71 -15.21 -3.55
C PRO A 73 -11.64 -16.21 -3.10
N GLU A 74 -11.27 -17.15 -3.97
CA GLU A 74 -10.23 -18.14 -3.71
C GLU A 74 -8.83 -17.62 -4.05
N LEU A 75 -8.74 -16.42 -4.66
CA LEU A 75 -7.48 -15.80 -5.07
C LEU A 75 -6.60 -16.76 -5.87
N THR A 76 -7.21 -17.49 -6.81
CA THR A 76 -6.60 -18.59 -7.58
C THR A 76 -5.33 -18.14 -8.29
N ILE A 77 -5.27 -16.88 -8.70
CA ILE A 77 -4.12 -16.22 -9.35
C ILE A 77 -2.86 -16.26 -8.47
N PHE A 78 -3.02 -16.28 -7.14
CA PHE A 78 -1.92 -16.31 -6.16
C PHE A 78 -1.48 -17.73 -5.78
N GLY A 79 -2.14 -18.77 -6.29
CA GLY A 79 -1.76 -20.17 -6.10
C GLY A 79 -1.69 -20.59 -4.63
N ALA A 80 -0.63 -21.29 -4.23
CA ALA A 80 -0.48 -21.83 -2.88
C ALA A 80 -0.48 -20.75 -1.76
N VAL A 81 -0.05 -19.53 -2.08
CA VAL A 81 0.04 -18.42 -1.11
C VAL A 81 -1.34 -17.85 -0.77
N ALA A 82 -2.31 -18.00 -1.67
CA ALA A 82 -3.70 -17.61 -1.41
C ALA A 82 -4.28 -18.33 -0.19
N TYR A 83 -4.04 -19.63 -0.08
CA TYR A 83 -4.54 -20.44 1.04
C TYR A 83 -3.97 -19.95 2.36
N TYR A 84 -2.68 -19.65 2.43
CA TYR A 84 -2.08 -19.11 3.65
C TYR A 84 -2.67 -17.75 4.05
N LEU A 85 -2.88 -16.85 3.09
CA LEU A 85 -3.52 -15.54 3.35
C LEU A 85 -4.97 -15.70 3.85
N LEU A 86 -5.75 -16.55 3.19
CA LEU A 86 -7.16 -16.79 3.52
C LEU A 86 -7.31 -17.58 4.83
N ASP A 87 -6.40 -18.48 5.17
CA ASP A 87 -6.41 -19.17 6.46
C ASP A 87 -6.04 -18.21 7.61
N THR A 88 -5.17 -17.22 7.34
CA THR A 88 -4.71 -16.26 8.35
C THR A 88 -5.76 -15.17 8.64
N LEU A 89 -6.31 -14.55 7.59
CA LEU A 89 -7.27 -13.44 7.74
C LEU A 89 -8.72 -13.90 7.54
N GLY A 90 -8.97 -14.85 6.66
CA GLY A 90 -10.32 -15.13 6.16
C GLY A 90 -10.79 -14.07 5.17
N SER A 91 -11.67 -14.47 4.24
CA SER A 91 -12.14 -13.61 3.16
C SER A 91 -12.82 -12.33 3.67
N THR A 92 -13.60 -12.42 4.75
CA THR A 92 -14.30 -11.25 5.31
C THR A 92 -13.35 -10.24 5.95
N LEU A 93 -12.39 -10.68 6.78
CA LEU A 93 -11.44 -9.74 7.39
C LEU A 93 -10.48 -9.18 6.35
N LEU A 94 -10.12 -9.95 5.31
CA LEU A 94 -9.33 -9.46 4.18
C LEU A 94 -10.04 -8.29 3.48
N ILE A 95 -11.34 -8.40 3.21
CA ILE A 95 -12.12 -7.33 2.59
C ILE A 95 -12.18 -6.11 3.52
N LEU A 96 -12.47 -6.29 4.81
CA LEU A 96 -12.49 -5.18 5.77
C LEU A 96 -11.13 -4.49 5.87
N TYR A 97 -10.06 -5.27 5.99
CA TYR A 97 -8.68 -4.78 6.07
C TYR A 97 -8.30 -4.00 4.81
N SER A 98 -8.64 -4.50 3.62
CA SER A 98 -8.35 -3.83 2.34
C SER A 98 -9.07 -2.51 2.12
N ILE A 99 -10.14 -2.24 2.86
CA ILE A 99 -10.82 -0.95 2.85
C ILE A 99 -10.29 -0.05 3.96
N ILE A 100 -10.29 -0.54 5.20
CA ILE A 100 -9.99 0.27 6.38
C ILE A 100 -8.54 0.72 6.38
N TYR A 101 -7.59 -0.18 6.11
CA TYR A 101 -6.18 0.12 6.23
C TYR A 101 -5.72 1.21 5.24
N PRO A 102 -6.02 1.16 3.93
CA PRO A 102 -5.64 2.22 3.00
C PRO A 102 -6.32 3.57 3.30
N ILE A 103 -7.56 3.54 3.81
CA ILE A 103 -8.27 4.75 4.24
C ILE A 103 -7.55 5.40 5.42
N LEU A 104 -7.21 4.64 6.46
CA LEU A 104 -6.50 5.16 7.63
C LEU A 104 -5.14 5.76 7.25
N VAL A 105 -4.39 5.10 6.37
CA VAL A 105 -3.14 5.64 5.84
C VAL A 105 -3.40 6.92 5.05
N GLY A 106 -4.37 6.94 4.15
CA GLY A 106 -4.73 8.13 3.38
C GLY A 106 -5.13 9.32 4.26
N VAL A 107 -5.99 9.10 5.25
CA VAL A 107 -6.47 10.12 6.18
C VAL A 107 -5.34 10.64 7.07
N SER A 108 -4.47 9.77 7.58
CA SER A 108 -3.33 10.22 8.40
C SER A 108 -2.39 11.15 7.63
N PHE A 109 -2.03 10.81 6.38
CA PHE A 109 -1.27 11.72 5.52
C PHE A 109 -2.02 13.01 5.20
N ALA A 110 -3.34 12.95 4.97
CA ALA A 110 -4.15 14.14 4.73
C ALA A 110 -4.16 15.09 5.95
N ILE A 111 -4.30 14.54 7.16
CA ILE A 111 -4.23 15.29 8.42
C ILE A 111 -2.85 15.93 8.59
N PHE A 112 -1.77 15.19 8.34
CA PHE A 112 -0.42 15.76 8.40
C PHE A 112 -0.22 16.89 7.38
N GLY A 113 -0.72 16.71 6.15
CA GLY A 113 -0.69 17.76 5.13
C GLY A 113 -1.44 19.01 5.59
N PHE A 114 -2.63 18.83 6.18
CA PHE A 114 -3.44 19.93 6.69
C PHE A 114 -2.76 20.70 7.83
N ILE A 115 -2.12 19.99 8.77
CA ILE A 115 -1.39 20.61 9.89
C ILE A 115 -0.21 21.45 9.38
N ILE A 116 0.54 20.95 8.38
CA ILE A 116 1.67 21.69 7.79
C ILE A 116 1.18 22.88 6.98
N PHE A 117 0.14 22.69 6.18
CA PHE A 117 -0.49 23.75 5.38
C PHE A 117 -0.91 24.92 6.27
N LYS A 118 -1.67 24.65 7.34
CA LYS A 118 -2.15 25.68 8.28
C LYS A 118 -1.02 26.47 8.95
N LYS A 119 0.15 25.85 9.18
CA LYS A 119 1.32 26.54 9.77
C LYS A 119 2.06 27.45 8.80
N ARG A 120 1.97 27.17 7.50
CA ARG A 120 2.65 27.95 6.44
C ARG A 120 1.80 29.09 5.90
N ASP A 121 0.48 29.02 6.07
CA ASP A 121 -0.48 30.05 5.64
C ASP A 121 -0.56 31.26 6.60
N ILE A 122 0.05 31.15 7.79
CA ILE A 122 0.08 32.19 8.83
C ILE A 122 1.40 32.98 8.89
N LEU A 123 2.26 32.87 7.86
CA LEU A 123 3.53 33.59 7.71
C LEU A 123 3.56 34.32 6.37
#